data_AF-A0A812QQD7-F1
#
_entry.id   AF-A0A812QQD7-F1
#
_cell.length_a   1.000
_cell.length_b   1.000
_cell.length_c   1.000
_cell.angle_alpha   90.00
_cell.angle_beta   90.00
_cell.angle_gamma   90.00
#
_symmetry.space_group_name_H-M   'P 1'
#
loop_
_entity.id
_entity.type
_entity.pdbx_description
1 polymer ?
#
loop_
_entity_poly.entity_id
_entity_poly.type
_entity_poly.pdbx_seq_one_letter_code
_entity_poly.pdbx_strand_id
1 'polypeptide(L)'
;MAVHTRCNVRPDILPTEFASFASSLDVRQCAVTADAAGRYHMAFADDLTSPAVLSVKAAWCAGRVRHVSWAAALILYDFALRHIAGSGGPWCFDSSSWSRLAKMSAHDVFTAHADVLQKVLLRWHRTDFAVGSIACSTRQSFRLSSFNQNQIDSDVRAWNREVLNAGRPFWHGQHFVRMGLFPKVSCLVPVVWPAQKAFLDAISETYGSDCDVLRFFVSSTQTLDVPATMRHSLINLHAWYPDVPPDDETFHRQTGHTPQHDNFNTIVKLLHMLRWEAEHGEEHSDLKDEQWEQWWYCRLERDTFFIPENFRYFVVSERLDASEPHYLGTRQFNDVPRFGFVYNDGGPGVCLSRRALSDLSSLLVDAPFINGRPTFQDCVFAVGHREDLMLAACLRQVGVLPSALTTDVFGREWFSIRPMLGLPMHQPVLKHLLPGNESGNEAWNFWMGRGHLYLPCFEHIRMWVVEMPVSFNSFKNVSMFTEAKSILELDPQARQKRLGYALHLSGLRRHQDSLTSYPSPA
;
A
#
# COMPACT_ATOMS: atom_id res chain seq x y z
N MET A 1 -26.84 -17.93 20.89
CA MET A 1 -25.71 -17.76 21.83
C MET A 1 -24.87 -16.60 21.33
N ALA A 2 -24.82 -15.48 22.06
CA ALA A 2 -23.99 -14.33 21.67
C ALA A 2 -22.53 -14.66 21.98
N VAL A 3 -21.69 -14.72 20.95
CA VAL A 3 -20.25 -14.93 21.10
C VAL A 3 -19.64 -13.60 21.55
N HIS A 4 -19.28 -13.51 22.83
CA HIS A 4 -18.50 -12.38 23.36
C HIS A 4 -17.05 -12.53 22.91
N THR A 5 -16.63 -11.75 21.91
CA THR A 5 -15.22 -11.51 21.60
C THR A 5 -14.57 -10.80 22.80
N ARG A 6 -13.63 -11.48 23.48
CA ARG A 6 -12.90 -10.91 24.62
C ARG A 6 -11.80 -9.97 24.13
N CYS A 7 -11.88 -8.69 24.51
CA CYS A 7 -10.76 -7.76 24.38
C CYS A 7 -9.70 -8.10 25.44
N ASN A 8 -8.59 -8.71 25.04
CA ASN A 8 -7.46 -8.96 25.93
C ASN A 8 -6.58 -7.70 26.01
N VAL A 9 -6.92 -6.79 26.92
CA VAL A 9 -6.07 -5.63 27.24
C VAL A 9 -5.02 -6.08 28.25
N ARG A 10 -3.73 -6.16 27.85
CA ARG A 10 -2.64 -6.29 28.83
C ARG A 10 -2.47 -4.95 29.56
N PRO A 11 -2.41 -4.92 30.90
CA PRO A 11 -1.99 -3.73 31.61
C PRO A 11 -0.47 -3.55 31.47
N ASP A 12 -0.08 -2.31 31.21
CA ASP A 12 1.25 -1.74 31.46
C ASP A 12 2.44 -2.26 30.65
N ILE A 13 2.67 -1.61 29.51
CA ILE A 13 4.04 -1.34 29.03
C ILE A 13 4.09 0.12 28.59
N LEU A 14 4.63 0.99 29.44
CA LEU A 14 5.13 2.31 29.05
C LEU A 14 6.65 2.23 28.93
N PRO A 15 7.25 2.73 27.84
CA PRO A 15 8.70 2.89 27.76
C PRO A 15 9.16 3.93 28.79
N THR A 16 10.15 3.57 29.59
CA THR A 16 10.85 4.44 30.57
C THR A 16 11.37 5.76 29.97
N GLU A 17 11.53 5.80 28.66
CA GLU A 17 12.01 6.95 27.88
C GLU A 17 11.06 8.16 27.95
N PHE A 18 9.75 7.95 28.10
CA PHE A 18 8.76 9.04 28.14
C PHE A 18 8.77 9.84 29.46
N ALA A 19 9.02 9.18 30.58
CA ALA A 19 9.14 9.85 31.89
C ALA A 19 10.32 10.84 31.90
N SER A 20 11.42 10.50 31.21
CA SER A 20 12.57 11.41 31.06
C SER A 20 12.26 12.60 30.14
N PHE A 21 11.55 12.36 29.03
CA PHE A 21 11.18 13.40 28.05
C PHE A 21 10.21 14.45 28.62
N ALA A 22 9.23 14.02 29.42
CA ALA A 22 8.29 14.92 30.08
C ALA A 22 8.96 15.80 31.16
N SER A 23 10.02 15.30 31.79
CA SER A 23 10.77 16.03 32.83
C SER A 23 11.72 17.11 32.31
N SER A 24 12.06 17.08 31.01
CA SER A 24 13.02 18.00 30.38
C SER A 24 12.41 19.24 29.72
N LEU A 25 11.08 19.41 29.75
CA LEU A 25 10.40 20.58 29.19
C LEU A 25 10.28 21.69 30.24
N ASP A 26 11.18 22.69 30.19
CA ASP A 26 11.06 23.93 30.96
C ASP A 26 9.95 24.83 30.34
N VAL A 27 8.78 24.84 30.98
CA VAL A 27 7.57 25.58 30.56
C VAL A 27 7.60 27.02 31.06
N ARG A 28 8.62 27.79 30.69
CA ARG A 28 8.64 29.24 30.89
C ARG A 28 8.38 30.01 29.59
N GLN A 29 7.25 29.70 28.93
CA GLN A 29 6.52 30.64 28.06
C GLN A 29 5.17 30.03 27.62
N CYS A 30 4.17 30.07 28.51
CA CYS A 30 2.75 29.89 28.17
C CYS A 30 1.91 30.72 29.15
N ALA A 31 1.93 32.04 28.97
CA ALA A 31 1.26 32.94 29.90
C ALA A 31 -0.25 33.04 29.61
N VAL A 32 -1.03 32.88 30.70
CA VAL A 32 -2.42 33.30 30.95
C VAL A 32 -3.52 32.22 30.95
N THR A 33 -3.28 30.97 30.57
CA THR A 33 -4.23 29.86 30.89
C THR A 33 -3.60 28.60 31.48
N ALA A 34 -2.32 28.66 31.84
CA ALA A 34 -1.63 27.62 32.62
C ALA A 34 -1.75 27.80 34.15
N ASP A 35 -2.29 28.94 34.61
CA ASP A 35 -2.48 29.22 36.04
C ASP A 35 -3.62 28.39 36.67
N ALA A 36 -4.46 27.77 35.83
CA ALA A 36 -5.40 26.73 36.26
C ALA A 36 -4.72 25.34 36.36
N ALA A 37 -3.78 25.01 35.48
CA ALA A 37 -3.13 23.70 35.45
C ALA A 37 -2.13 23.51 36.61
N GLY A 38 -1.39 24.56 36.98
CA GLY A 38 -0.48 24.52 38.14
C GLY A 38 -1.22 24.38 39.48
N ARG A 39 -2.43 24.94 39.59
CA ARG A 39 -3.30 24.76 40.78
C ARG A 39 -4.05 23.43 40.79
N TYR A 40 -4.25 22.82 39.62
CA TYR A 40 -4.81 21.47 39.46
C TYR A 40 -3.82 20.36 39.85
N HIS A 41 -2.51 20.59 39.69
CA HIS A 41 -1.48 19.58 39.96
C HIS A 41 -1.29 19.21 41.44
N MET A 42 -1.70 20.09 42.37
CA MET A 42 -1.68 19.80 43.81
C MET A 42 -3.00 19.26 44.37
N ALA A 43 -4.08 19.22 43.57
CA ALA A 43 -5.39 18.78 44.04
C ALA A 43 -5.71 17.30 43.75
N PHE A 44 -4.88 16.60 42.96
CA PHE A 44 -5.12 15.21 42.58
C PHE A 44 -3.80 14.42 42.50
N ALA A 45 -3.10 14.39 43.63
CA ALA A 45 -1.95 13.51 43.84
C ALA A 45 -2.34 12.08 44.28
N ASP A 46 -3.62 11.69 44.13
CA ASP A 46 -4.12 10.35 44.45
C ASP A 46 -4.77 9.69 43.21
N ASP A 47 -3.96 8.86 42.52
CA ASP A 47 -4.30 7.60 41.83
C ASP A 47 -5.28 7.46 40.64
N LEU A 48 -5.82 8.52 39.99
CA LEU A 48 -6.94 8.28 39.05
C LEU A 48 -6.91 8.88 37.63
N THR A 49 -5.77 9.22 37.03
CA THR A 49 -5.76 9.64 35.61
C THR A 49 -4.64 9.05 34.77
N SER A 50 -5.02 8.26 33.76
CA SER A 50 -4.12 7.68 32.75
C SER A 50 -3.46 8.75 31.87
N PRO A 51 -2.16 8.60 31.53
CA PRO A 51 -1.44 9.44 30.58
C PRO A 51 -2.14 9.61 29.22
N ALA A 52 -2.91 8.62 28.74
CA ALA A 52 -3.63 8.72 27.48
C ALA A 52 -4.76 9.77 27.52
N VAL A 53 -5.47 9.87 28.64
CA VAL A 53 -6.54 10.88 28.83
C VAL A 53 -5.94 12.29 28.91
N LEU A 54 -4.78 12.41 29.57
CA LEU A 54 -4.02 13.65 29.62
C LEU A 54 -3.49 14.03 28.23
N SER A 55 -2.97 13.07 27.46
CA SER A 55 -2.48 13.29 26.09
C SER A 55 -3.58 13.74 25.14
N VAL A 56 -4.76 13.10 25.18
CA VAL A 56 -5.91 13.49 24.35
C VAL A 56 -6.44 14.86 24.76
N LYS A 57 -6.63 15.13 26.06
CA LYS A 57 -7.09 16.45 26.53
C LYS A 57 -6.08 17.55 26.22
N ALA A 58 -4.77 17.25 26.34
CA ALA A 58 -3.71 18.16 25.95
C ALA A 58 -3.69 18.40 24.44
N ALA A 59 -3.90 17.36 23.60
CA ALA A 59 -4.01 17.49 22.15
C ALA A 59 -5.21 18.36 21.74
N TRP A 60 -6.35 18.12 22.37
CA TRP A 60 -7.59 18.88 22.18
C TRP A 60 -7.43 20.35 22.57
N CYS A 61 -6.79 20.62 23.71
CA CYS A 61 -6.47 21.97 24.14
C CYS A 61 -5.45 22.64 23.23
N ALA A 62 -4.37 21.95 22.85
CA ALA A 62 -3.33 22.47 21.95
C ALA A 62 -3.91 22.86 20.57
N GLY A 63 -4.83 22.06 20.02
CA GLY A 63 -5.53 22.38 18.77
C GLY A 63 -6.47 23.60 18.82
N ARG A 64 -6.81 24.10 20.02
CA ARG A 64 -7.66 25.29 20.21
C ARG A 64 -6.89 26.57 20.55
N VAL A 65 -5.62 26.50 20.95
CA VAL A 65 -4.80 27.67 21.28
C VAL A 65 -4.10 28.16 20.01
N ARG A 66 -4.36 29.41 19.60
CA ARG A 66 -3.95 29.99 18.29
C ARG A 66 -2.44 29.94 17.96
N HIS A 67 -1.58 29.68 18.94
CA HIS A 67 -0.11 29.80 18.85
C HIS A 67 0.70 28.63 19.44
N VAL A 68 0.08 27.52 19.89
CA VAL A 68 0.83 26.32 20.33
C VAL A 68 0.94 25.34 19.17
N SER A 69 2.09 24.67 19.07
CA SER A 69 2.54 23.90 17.91
C SER A 69 1.59 22.75 17.57
N TRP A 70 0.99 22.81 16.38
CA TRP A 70 0.22 21.72 15.79
C TRP A 70 0.97 20.37 15.80
N ALA A 71 2.31 20.40 15.78
CA ALA A 71 3.18 19.25 15.98
C ALA A 71 2.93 18.52 17.31
N ALA A 72 2.72 19.23 18.41
CA ALA A 72 2.40 18.62 19.70
C ALA A 72 1.03 17.94 19.67
N ALA A 73 0.03 18.55 19.02
CA ALA A 73 -1.27 17.92 18.84
C ALA A 73 -1.16 16.64 18.01
N LEU A 74 -0.42 16.65 16.90
CA LEU A 74 -0.21 15.47 16.04
C LEU A 74 0.51 14.33 16.76
N ILE A 75 1.56 14.61 17.54
CA ILE A 75 2.27 13.61 18.34
C ILE A 75 1.32 12.95 19.35
N LEU A 76 0.47 13.76 20.00
CA LEU A 76 -0.48 13.26 20.98
C LEU A 76 -1.64 12.47 20.34
N TYR A 77 -2.07 12.82 19.12
CA TYR A 77 -3.04 12.02 18.36
C TYR A 77 -2.43 10.70 17.86
N ASP A 78 -1.20 10.70 17.36
CA ASP A 78 -0.50 9.47 16.97
C ASP A 78 -0.39 8.50 18.15
N PHE A 79 -0.08 9.02 19.34
CA PHE A 79 -0.08 8.22 20.56
C PHE A 79 -1.47 7.63 20.90
N ALA A 80 -2.53 8.44 20.80
CA ALA A 80 -3.90 7.96 21.01
C ALA A 80 -4.30 6.88 20.01
N LEU A 81 -3.92 7.02 18.74
CA LEU A 81 -4.16 6.05 17.68
C LEU A 81 -3.40 4.74 17.91
N ARG A 82 -2.13 4.80 18.31
CA ARG A 82 -1.36 3.62 18.70
C ARG A 82 -1.99 2.90 19.89
N HIS A 83 -2.58 3.63 20.83
CA HIS A 83 -3.28 3.04 21.97
C HIS A 83 -4.59 2.35 21.54
N ILE A 84 -5.36 2.95 20.63
CA ILE A 84 -6.54 2.31 20.01
C ILE A 84 -6.13 1.01 19.31
N ALA A 85 -5.06 1.05 18.50
CA ALA A 85 -4.54 -0.14 17.82
C ALA A 85 -4.07 -1.21 18.82
N GLY A 86 -3.31 -0.82 19.85
CA GLY A 86 -2.83 -1.73 20.90
C GLY A 86 -3.93 -2.32 21.77
N SER A 87 -5.09 -1.66 21.89
CA SER A 87 -6.25 -2.17 22.61
C SER A 87 -7.05 -3.25 21.87
N GLY A 88 -6.63 -3.63 20.65
CA GLY A 88 -7.38 -4.55 19.78
C GLY A 88 -8.34 -3.85 18.82
N GLY A 89 -8.13 -2.55 18.60
CA GLY A 89 -8.89 -1.75 17.64
C GLY A 89 -10.01 -0.89 18.24
N PRO A 90 -10.73 -0.13 17.40
CA PRO A 90 -11.72 0.88 17.82
C PRO A 90 -12.81 0.34 18.75
N TRP A 91 -13.32 -0.85 18.46
CA TRP A 91 -14.38 -1.47 19.26
C TRP A 91 -13.94 -1.83 20.68
N CYS A 92 -12.70 -2.31 20.83
CA CYS A 92 -12.14 -2.61 22.15
C CYS A 92 -11.79 -1.34 22.92
N PHE A 93 -11.34 -0.29 22.23
CA PHE A 93 -11.19 1.03 22.84
C PHE A 93 -12.52 1.58 23.35
N ASP A 94 -13.58 1.55 22.55
CA ASP A 94 -14.93 2.04 22.92
C ASP A 94 -15.53 1.27 24.10
N SER A 95 -15.21 -0.02 24.18
CA SER A 95 -15.68 -0.91 25.25
C SER A 95 -14.84 -0.81 26.53
N SER A 96 -13.70 -0.11 26.49
CA SER A 96 -12.80 0.03 27.62
C SER A 96 -13.41 0.94 28.71
N SER A 97 -12.99 0.74 29.96
CA SER A 97 -13.29 1.69 31.06
C SER A 97 -12.79 3.11 30.75
N TRP A 98 -11.72 3.23 29.95
CA TRP A 98 -11.11 4.50 29.57
C TRP A 98 -11.99 5.34 28.65
N SER A 99 -12.50 4.78 27.55
CA SER A 99 -13.41 5.49 26.65
C SER A 99 -14.64 6.01 27.40
N ARG A 100 -15.20 5.18 28.28
CA ARG A 100 -16.34 5.57 29.14
C ARG A 100 -16.00 6.70 30.11
N LEU A 101 -14.83 6.64 30.76
CA LEU A 101 -14.40 7.65 31.72
C LEU A 101 -14.03 8.99 31.04
N ALA A 102 -13.44 8.93 29.85
CA ALA A 102 -13.14 10.09 29.02
C ALA A 102 -14.39 10.66 28.29
N LYS A 103 -15.51 9.91 28.28
CA LYS A 103 -16.70 10.18 27.46
C LYS A 103 -16.33 10.43 26.00
N MET A 104 -15.45 9.59 25.46
CA MET A 104 -14.87 9.77 24.15
C MET A 104 -14.73 8.42 23.45
N SER A 105 -15.35 8.30 22.29
CA SER A 105 -15.22 7.13 21.41
C SER A 105 -13.95 7.20 20.56
N ALA A 106 -13.53 6.07 20.01
CA ALA A 106 -12.50 6.00 18.98
C ALA A 106 -12.91 6.89 17.79
N HIS A 107 -14.19 6.92 17.43
CA HIS A 107 -14.71 7.81 16.40
C HIS A 107 -14.45 9.29 16.72
N ASP A 108 -14.63 9.72 17.97
CA ASP A 108 -14.32 11.09 18.40
C ASP A 108 -12.82 11.39 18.27
N VAL A 109 -11.95 10.44 18.62
CA VAL A 109 -10.49 10.57 18.46
C VAL A 109 -10.10 10.69 16.99
N PHE A 110 -10.63 9.83 16.12
CA PHE A 110 -10.37 9.88 14.68
C PHE A 110 -10.88 11.19 14.07
N THR A 111 -12.08 11.62 14.45
CA THR A 111 -12.69 12.87 13.96
C THR A 111 -11.87 14.09 14.40
N ALA A 112 -11.42 14.12 15.65
CA ALA A 112 -10.61 15.21 16.17
C ALA A 112 -9.21 15.24 15.54
N HIS A 113 -8.60 14.08 15.29
CA HIS A 113 -7.34 13.99 14.55
C HIS A 113 -7.49 14.48 13.10
N ALA A 114 -8.58 14.08 12.43
CA ALA A 114 -8.88 14.53 11.07
C ALA A 114 -9.12 16.04 11.00
N ASP A 115 -9.87 16.63 11.94
CA ASP A 115 -10.09 18.08 12.03
C ASP A 115 -8.78 18.85 12.29
N VAL A 116 -7.89 18.31 13.12
CA VAL A 116 -6.56 18.88 13.38
C VAL A 116 -5.68 18.80 12.15
N LEU A 117 -5.63 17.65 11.46
CA LEU A 117 -4.94 17.51 10.18
C LEU A 117 -5.50 18.48 9.14
N GLN A 118 -6.83 18.62 9.05
CA GLN A 118 -7.48 19.56 8.13
C GLN A 118 -7.11 21.02 8.45
N LYS A 119 -7.09 21.41 9.73
CA LYS A 119 -6.69 22.76 10.15
C LYS A 119 -5.21 23.03 9.92
N VAL A 120 -4.35 22.03 10.14
CA VAL A 120 -2.94 22.07 9.76
C VAL A 120 -2.82 22.28 8.27
N LEU A 121 -3.57 21.52 7.46
CA LEU A 121 -3.56 21.63 5.99
C LEU A 121 -4.03 22.99 5.51
N LEU A 122 -5.17 23.50 6.01
CA LEU A 122 -5.70 24.81 5.65
C LEU A 122 -4.78 25.96 6.08
N ARG A 123 -4.04 25.80 7.17
CA ARG A 123 -3.08 26.80 7.65
C ARG A 123 -1.75 26.72 6.92
N TRP A 124 -1.25 25.51 6.66
CA TRP A 124 -0.08 25.26 5.80
C TRP A 124 -0.30 25.87 4.42
N HIS A 125 -1.50 25.71 3.84
CA HIS A 125 -1.85 26.32 2.56
C HIS A 125 -1.89 27.85 2.57
N ARG A 126 -1.90 28.49 3.76
CA ARG A 126 -1.96 29.95 3.95
C ARG A 126 -0.68 30.57 4.51
N THR A 127 0.26 29.77 5.01
CA THR A 127 1.53 30.24 5.56
C THR A 127 2.66 29.53 4.82
N ASP A 128 3.54 30.28 4.15
CA ASP A 128 4.79 29.80 3.53
C ASP A 128 5.76 29.23 4.59
N PHE A 129 5.35 28.20 5.31
CA PHE A 129 6.11 27.61 6.40
C PHE A 129 6.91 26.42 5.88
N ALA A 130 8.21 26.65 5.69
CA ALA A 130 9.18 25.75 5.07
C ALA A 130 9.68 24.64 6.03
N VAL A 131 8.79 23.93 6.71
CA VAL A 131 9.16 22.77 7.54
C VAL A 131 8.33 21.58 7.11
N GLY A 132 8.72 20.97 5.99
CA GLY A 132 8.13 19.73 5.51
C GLY A 132 8.10 19.57 3.99
N SER A 133 9.24 19.73 3.31
CA SER A 133 9.38 19.29 1.91
C SER A 133 10.84 19.34 1.46
N ILE A 134 11.71 18.43 1.92
CA ILE A 134 13.04 18.29 1.29
C ILE A 134 12.95 17.46 -0.01
N ALA A 135 12.00 16.52 -0.08
CA ALA A 135 11.79 15.69 -1.27
C ALA A 135 11.15 16.45 -2.44
N CYS A 136 10.40 17.52 -2.17
CA CYS A 136 9.58 18.19 -3.19
C CYS A 136 9.97 19.66 -3.47
N SER A 137 10.82 20.31 -2.66
CA SER A 137 11.12 21.76 -2.82
C SER A 137 12.34 22.13 -3.70
N THR A 138 12.98 21.22 -4.45
CA THR A 138 14.25 21.53 -5.16
C THR A 138 14.12 22.46 -6.39
N ARG A 139 13.05 23.27 -6.49
CA ARG A 139 12.91 24.30 -7.54
C ARG A 139 12.38 25.66 -7.10
N GLN A 140 12.22 25.95 -5.81
CA GLN A 140 11.95 27.32 -5.39
C GLN A 140 13.26 28.06 -5.04
N SER A 141 13.60 29.00 -5.90
CA SER A 141 14.64 30.01 -5.68
C SER A 141 14.33 30.84 -4.43
N PHE A 142 14.85 30.44 -3.27
CA PHE A 142 14.82 31.25 -2.05
C PHE A 142 15.99 32.24 -2.04
N ARG A 143 15.66 33.53 -2.21
CA ARG A 143 16.54 34.63 -1.77
C ARG A 143 16.48 34.72 -0.24
N LEU A 144 17.36 34.03 0.46
CA LEU A 144 17.64 34.28 1.87
C LEU A 144 19.14 34.52 2.05
N SER A 145 19.49 35.80 2.20
CA SER A 145 20.82 36.30 2.49
C SER A 145 21.20 35.93 3.94
N SER A 146 21.94 34.85 4.15
CA SER A 146 22.90 34.71 5.29
C SER A 146 23.43 33.29 5.49
N PHE A 147 22.91 32.26 4.82
CA PHE A 147 23.54 30.94 4.90
C PHE A 147 24.70 30.82 3.92
N ASN A 148 25.83 30.31 4.41
CA ASN A 148 26.98 29.97 3.59
C ASN A 148 26.55 28.86 2.61
N GLN A 149 26.29 29.25 1.36
CA GLN A 149 25.84 28.38 0.28
C GLN A 149 26.69 27.11 0.17
N ASN A 150 27.99 27.21 0.45
CA ASN A 150 28.91 26.08 0.40
C ASN A 150 28.64 25.01 1.48
N GLN A 151 28.11 25.42 2.64
CA GLN A 151 27.76 24.52 3.74
C GLN A 151 26.45 23.78 3.47
N ILE A 152 25.42 24.49 3.00
CA ILE A 152 24.16 23.88 2.57
C ILE A 152 24.40 22.92 1.40
N ASP A 153 25.19 23.33 0.40
CA ASP A 153 25.52 22.45 -0.70
C ASP A 153 26.38 21.26 -0.23
N SER A 154 27.22 21.40 0.80
CA SER A 154 27.97 20.29 1.40
C SER A 154 27.05 19.30 2.10
N ASP A 155 26.10 19.78 2.90
CA ASP A 155 25.22 18.97 3.73
C ASP A 155 24.11 18.31 2.90
N VAL A 156 23.55 19.01 1.90
CA VAL A 156 22.65 18.44 0.90
C VAL A 156 23.37 17.40 0.04
N ARG A 157 24.64 17.64 -0.34
CA ARG A 157 25.44 16.61 -1.03
C ARG A 157 25.80 15.46 -0.11
N ALA A 158 26.01 15.67 1.19
CA ALA A 158 26.26 14.60 2.17
C ALA A 158 25.01 13.75 2.36
N TRP A 159 23.85 14.37 2.58
CA TRP A 159 22.57 13.68 2.75
C TRP A 159 22.11 12.98 1.46
N ASN A 160 22.24 13.59 0.27
CA ASN A 160 21.97 12.93 -1.01
C ASN A 160 22.96 11.78 -1.31
N ARG A 161 24.17 11.81 -0.74
CA ARG A 161 25.12 10.69 -0.80
C ARG A 161 24.74 9.57 0.16
N GLU A 162 24.17 9.89 1.31
CA GLU A 162 23.84 8.94 2.38
C GLU A 162 22.45 8.28 2.20
N VAL A 163 21.45 9.02 1.72
CA VAL A 163 20.06 8.57 1.57
C VAL A 163 19.70 8.20 0.11
N LEU A 164 20.17 8.98 -0.88
CA LEU A 164 19.80 8.77 -2.29
C LEU A 164 20.85 8.00 -3.10
N ASN A 165 22.02 7.67 -2.54
CA ASN A 165 23.14 7.05 -3.29
C ASN A 165 23.47 7.77 -4.63
N ALA A 166 23.17 9.07 -4.75
CA ALA A 166 23.14 9.78 -6.03
C ALA A 166 24.52 10.17 -6.60
N GLY A 167 25.61 9.67 -6.02
CA GLY A 167 27.00 10.04 -6.37
C GLY A 167 27.84 8.94 -7.01
N ARG A 168 27.28 7.76 -7.26
CA ARG A 168 27.95 6.65 -7.97
C ARG A 168 27.03 6.16 -9.08
N PRO A 169 27.52 5.73 -10.25
CA PRO A 169 26.69 4.95 -11.16
C PRO A 169 26.07 3.81 -10.34
N PHE A 170 24.75 3.67 -10.41
CA PHE A 170 23.94 2.71 -9.63
C PHE A 170 24.50 1.26 -9.70
N TRP A 171 25.29 0.97 -10.74
CA TRP A 171 25.99 -0.30 -11.01
C TRP A 171 27.29 -0.54 -10.22
N HIS A 172 27.72 0.37 -9.32
CA HIS A 172 28.88 0.13 -8.45
C HIS A 172 28.54 -0.54 -7.10
N GLY A 173 27.33 -1.09 -6.97
CA GLY A 173 27.11 -2.24 -6.09
C GLY A 173 27.85 -3.45 -6.68
N GLN A 174 29.16 -3.56 -6.41
CA GLN A 174 29.98 -4.70 -6.86
C GLN A 174 29.43 -6.06 -6.42
N HIS A 175 28.45 -6.12 -5.50
CA HIS A 175 27.78 -7.36 -5.11
C HIS A 175 26.61 -7.76 -6.03
N PHE A 176 25.75 -6.83 -6.49
CA PHE A 176 24.60 -7.18 -7.33
C PHE A 176 25.03 -7.51 -8.77
N VAL A 177 25.99 -6.77 -9.34
CA VAL A 177 26.56 -7.08 -10.66
C VAL A 177 27.47 -8.32 -10.59
N ARG A 178 28.06 -8.66 -9.43
CA ARG A 178 28.86 -9.89 -9.28
C ARG A 178 28.03 -11.16 -9.27
N MET A 179 26.75 -11.11 -8.89
CA MET A 179 25.96 -12.34 -8.80
C MET A 179 25.26 -12.71 -10.11
N GLY A 180 25.10 -11.81 -11.08
CA GLY A 180 24.57 -12.16 -12.41
C GLY A 180 23.14 -12.72 -12.44
N LEU A 181 22.45 -12.80 -11.31
CA LEU A 181 21.13 -13.40 -11.19
C LEU A 181 20.07 -12.32 -11.26
N PHE A 182 19.47 -12.17 -12.45
CA PHE A 182 18.25 -11.39 -12.61
C PHE A 182 17.12 -12.03 -11.80
N PRO A 183 16.22 -11.24 -11.18
CA PRO A 183 15.05 -11.78 -10.51
C PRO A 183 14.22 -12.63 -11.48
N LYS A 184 13.90 -13.85 -11.06
CA LYS A 184 13.02 -14.75 -11.81
C LYS A 184 11.59 -14.57 -11.31
N VAL A 185 10.63 -14.66 -12.23
CA VAL A 185 9.22 -14.35 -11.96
C VAL A 185 8.34 -15.52 -12.35
N SER A 186 7.67 -16.09 -11.34
CA SER A 186 6.59 -17.07 -11.50
C SER A 186 5.25 -16.34 -11.45
N CYS A 187 4.53 -16.33 -12.57
CA CYS A 187 3.22 -15.71 -12.73
C CYS A 187 2.12 -16.74 -12.46
N LEU A 188 1.37 -16.54 -11.37
CA LEU A 188 0.35 -17.46 -10.86
C LEU A 188 -1.05 -16.87 -11.07
N VAL A 189 -1.85 -17.46 -11.96
CA VAL A 189 -3.14 -16.90 -12.38
C VAL A 189 -4.28 -17.87 -12.05
N PRO A 190 -5.16 -17.58 -11.08
CA PRO A 190 -6.34 -18.38 -10.85
C PRO A 190 -7.39 -18.11 -11.95
N VAL A 191 -7.93 -19.16 -12.54
CA VAL A 191 -8.87 -19.10 -13.67
C VAL A 191 -9.96 -20.15 -13.55
N VAL A 192 -11.13 -19.90 -14.14
CA VAL A 192 -12.24 -20.86 -14.22
C VAL A 192 -12.21 -21.56 -15.58
N TRP A 193 -12.06 -22.88 -15.59
CA TRP A 193 -11.95 -23.66 -16.81
C TRP A 193 -13.22 -24.46 -17.12
N PRO A 194 -13.64 -24.56 -18.40
CA PRO A 194 -13.09 -23.89 -19.60
C PRO A 194 -13.60 -22.46 -19.82
N ALA A 195 -14.51 -21.96 -18.98
CA ALA A 195 -15.21 -20.69 -19.16
C ALA A 195 -14.31 -19.47 -19.45
N GLN A 196 -13.06 -19.49 -18.99
CA GLN A 196 -12.11 -18.38 -19.11
C GLN A 196 -10.92 -18.68 -20.04
N LYS A 197 -11.00 -19.74 -20.85
CA LYS A 197 -9.93 -20.12 -21.79
C LYS A 197 -9.42 -18.93 -22.62
N ALA A 198 -10.31 -18.07 -23.12
CA ALA A 198 -9.92 -16.90 -23.92
C ALA A 198 -8.99 -15.92 -23.17
N PHE A 199 -9.14 -15.79 -21.84
CA PHE A 199 -8.21 -14.98 -21.04
C PHE A 199 -6.86 -15.67 -20.85
N LEU A 200 -6.81 -16.99 -20.70
CA LEU A 200 -5.55 -17.74 -20.65
C LEU A 200 -4.77 -17.56 -21.95
N ASP A 201 -5.45 -17.71 -23.09
CA ASP A 201 -4.86 -17.51 -24.42
C ASP A 201 -4.29 -16.07 -24.52
N ALA A 202 -5.10 -15.05 -24.18
CA ALA A 202 -4.68 -13.66 -24.22
C ALA A 202 -3.51 -13.34 -23.28
N ILE A 203 -3.49 -13.88 -22.05
CA ILE A 203 -2.37 -13.73 -21.12
C ILE A 203 -1.11 -14.37 -21.69
N SER A 204 -1.21 -15.61 -22.19
CA SER A 204 -0.08 -16.36 -22.75
C SER A 204 0.52 -15.68 -24.00
N GLU A 205 -0.32 -15.09 -24.84
CA GLU A 205 0.09 -14.35 -26.04
C GLU A 205 0.61 -12.93 -25.76
N THR A 206 0.33 -12.39 -24.57
CA THR A 206 0.74 -11.04 -24.17
C THR A 206 1.88 -11.05 -23.18
N TYR A 207 1.65 -10.72 -21.91
CA TYR A 207 2.73 -10.61 -20.93
C TYR A 207 3.19 -11.96 -20.38
N GLY A 208 2.39 -13.01 -20.54
CA GLY A 208 2.67 -14.32 -19.97
C GLY A 208 3.96 -14.95 -20.52
N SER A 209 4.32 -14.62 -21.77
CA SER A 209 5.58 -15.06 -22.39
C SER A 209 6.82 -14.45 -21.76
N ASP A 210 6.67 -13.35 -21.02
CA ASP A 210 7.76 -12.59 -20.42
C ASP A 210 8.03 -13.03 -18.96
N CYS A 211 7.15 -13.86 -18.40
CA CYS A 211 7.34 -14.55 -17.13
C CYS A 211 8.33 -15.71 -17.32
N ASP A 212 9.20 -15.96 -16.34
CA ASP A 212 10.08 -17.14 -16.36
C ASP A 212 9.27 -18.43 -16.24
N VAL A 213 8.18 -18.37 -15.47
CA VAL A 213 7.19 -19.44 -15.37
C VAL A 213 5.79 -18.83 -15.38
N LEU A 214 4.89 -19.41 -16.18
CA LEU A 214 3.47 -19.05 -16.21
C LEU A 214 2.63 -20.27 -15.83
N ARG A 215 1.84 -20.13 -14.77
CA ARG A 215 0.92 -21.16 -14.29
C ARG A 215 -0.49 -20.60 -14.12
N PHE A 216 -1.44 -21.39 -14.59
CA PHE A 216 -2.86 -21.19 -14.48
C PHE A 216 -3.42 -22.22 -13.50
N PHE A 217 -4.20 -21.75 -12.52
CA PHE A 217 -4.74 -22.61 -11.47
C PHE A 217 -6.26 -22.71 -11.59
N VAL A 218 -6.74 -23.94 -11.71
CA VAL A 218 -8.15 -24.29 -11.81
C VAL A 218 -8.53 -25.22 -10.65
N SER A 219 -9.81 -25.36 -10.39
CA SER A 219 -10.33 -26.38 -9.50
C SER A 219 -11.45 -27.13 -10.21
N SER A 220 -11.26 -28.40 -10.56
CA SER A 220 -12.26 -29.18 -11.28
C SER A 220 -12.25 -30.64 -10.84
N THR A 221 -13.44 -31.23 -10.70
CA THR A 221 -13.62 -32.67 -10.50
C THR A 221 -13.49 -33.45 -11.82
N GLN A 222 -13.54 -32.76 -12.95
CA GLN A 222 -13.51 -33.39 -14.27
C GLN A 222 -12.08 -33.52 -14.78
N THR A 223 -11.83 -34.55 -15.59
CA THR A 223 -10.61 -34.65 -16.39
C THR A 223 -10.56 -33.47 -17.34
N LEU A 224 -9.51 -32.68 -17.25
CA LEU A 224 -9.33 -31.50 -18.10
C LEU A 224 -8.86 -31.93 -19.49
N ASP A 225 -9.61 -31.57 -20.53
CA ASP A 225 -9.15 -31.69 -21.92
C ASP A 225 -8.23 -30.49 -22.25
N VAL A 226 -6.95 -30.63 -21.87
CA VAL A 226 -5.95 -29.56 -21.99
C VAL A 226 -5.09 -29.78 -23.23
N PRO A 227 -4.95 -28.77 -24.11
CA PRO A 227 -3.98 -28.82 -25.20
C PRO A 227 -2.58 -29.16 -24.69
N ALA A 228 -1.83 -29.97 -25.43
CA ALA A 228 -0.49 -30.40 -25.02
C ALA A 228 0.45 -29.22 -24.66
N THR A 229 0.29 -28.09 -25.34
CA THR A 229 1.05 -26.86 -25.12
C THR A 229 0.79 -26.19 -23.76
N MET A 230 -0.36 -26.43 -23.14
CA MET A 230 -0.75 -25.84 -21.84
C MET A 230 -0.64 -26.83 -20.69
N ARG A 231 -0.34 -28.11 -20.96
CA ARG A 231 -0.42 -29.18 -19.96
C ARG A 231 0.46 -28.93 -18.74
N HIS A 232 1.62 -28.30 -18.92
CA HIS A 232 2.54 -27.98 -17.83
C HIS A 232 2.22 -26.66 -17.11
N SER A 233 1.40 -25.81 -17.74
CA SER A 233 0.99 -24.53 -17.18
C SER A 233 -0.37 -24.60 -16.49
N LEU A 234 -1.24 -25.57 -16.79
CA LEU A 234 -2.57 -25.67 -16.18
C LEU A 234 -2.60 -26.68 -15.02
N ILE A 235 -2.71 -26.17 -13.80
CA ILE A 235 -2.70 -26.95 -12.56
C ILE A 235 -4.13 -27.10 -12.02
N ASN A 236 -4.60 -28.33 -11.85
CA ASN A 236 -5.89 -28.62 -11.22
C ASN A 236 -5.74 -28.82 -9.71
N LEU A 237 -6.00 -27.78 -8.93
CA LEU A 237 -5.85 -27.81 -7.46
C LEU A 237 -6.71 -28.88 -6.81
N HIS A 238 -7.90 -29.16 -7.33
CA HIS A 238 -8.79 -30.20 -6.78
C HIS A 238 -8.16 -31.61 -6.86
N ALA A 239 -7.33 -31.87 -7.86
CA ALA A 239 -6.64 -33.15 -8.00
C ALA A 239 -5.52 -33.34 -6.96
N TRP A 240 -4.92 -32.24 -6.50
CA TRP A 240 -3.88 -32.23 -5.45
C TRP A 240 -4.47 -32.14 -4.04
N TYR A 241 -5.56 -31.40 -3.91
CA TYR A 241 -6.22 -31.07 -2.66
C TYR A 241 -7.74 -31.28 -2.81
N PRO A 242 -8.25 -32.50 -2.51
CA PRO A 242 -9.65 -32.86 -2.72
C PRO A 242 -10.67 -32.02 -1.93
N ASP A 243 -10.21 -31.29 -0.92
CA ASP A 243 -10.95 -30.34 -0.10
C ASP A 243 -11.15 -28.96 -0.77
N VAL A 244 -10.39 -28.65 -1.83
CA VAL A 244 -10.61 -27.43 -2.62
C VAL A 244 -11.92 -27.58 -3.40
N PRO A 245 -12.95 -26.73 -3.18
CA PRO A 245 -14.20 -26.84 -3.93
C PRO A 245 -13.96 -26.64 -5.44
N PRO A 246 -14.60 -27.43 -6.33
CA PRO A 246 -14.51 -27.20 -7.76
C PRO A 246 -15.08 -25.82 -8.13
N ASP A 247 -14.56 -25.25 -9.22
CA ASP A 247 -15.07 -24.02 -9.79
C ASP A 247 -16.51 -24.25 -10.30
N ASP A 248 -17.46 -23.46 -9.80
CA ASP A 248 -18.86 -23.54 -10.22
C ASP A 248 -19.14 -22.55 -11.37
N GLU A 249 -19.39 -23.08 -12.57
CA GLU A 249 -19.73 -22.25 -13.75
C GLU A 249 -21.08 -21.55 -13.64
N THR A 250 -22.02 -22.09 -12.86
CA THR A 250 -23.40 -21.58 -12.79
C THR A 250 -23.48 -20.20 -12.13
N PHE A 251 -22.50 -19.88 -11.30
CA PHE A 251 -22.42 -18.64 -10.53
C PHE A 251 -22.32 -17.37 -11.40
N HIS A 252 -21.85 -17.49 -12.64
CA HIS A 252 -21.61 -16.33 -13.51
C HIS A 252 -22.76 -15.96 -14.45
N ARG A 253 -23.80 -16.80 -14.62
CA ARG A 253 -24.75 -16.60 -15.73
C ARG A 253 -26.24 -16.60 -15.37
N GLN A 254 -26.69 -17.19 -14.26
CA GLN A 254 -28.08 -17.69 -14.25
C GLN A 254 -29.13 -16.90 -13.46
N THR A 255 -28.80 -16.06 -12.47
CA THR A 255 -29.86 -15.58 -11.57
C THR A 255 -30.38 -14.17 -11.84
N GLY A 256 -29.64 -13.30 -12.54
CA GLY A 256 -29.96 -11.87 -12.63
C GLY A 256 -30.02 -11.17 -11.25
N HIS A 257 -29.72 -11.90 -10.18
CA HIS A 257 -29.59 -11.41 -8.81
C HIS A 257 -28.11 -11.18 -8.57
N THR A 258 -27.78 -10.15 -7.79
CA THR A 258 -26.40 -9.94 -7.36
C THR A 258 -25.86 -11.25 -6.77
N PRO A 259 -24.74 -11.79 -7.28
CA PRO A 259 -24.19 -13.04 -6.80
C PRO A 259 -24.07 -13.00 -5.29
N GLN A 260 -24.56 -14.03 -4.59
CA GLN A 260 -24.31 -14.13 -3.16
C GLN A 260 -22.82 -14.37 -2.98
N HIS A 261 -22.13 -13.31 -2.56
CA HIS A 261 -20.69 -13.24 -2.36
C HIS A 261 -20.13 -14.32 -1.41
N ASP A 262 -20.99 -15.00 -0.64
CA ASP A 262 -20.59 -16.01 0.33
C ASP A 262 -20.19 -17.37 -0.28
N ASN A 263 -20.47 -17.65 -1.57
CA ASN A 263 -20.19 -18.97 -2.18
C ASN A 263 -18.92 -19.00 -3.06
N PHE A 264 -18.19 -17.89 -3.17
CA PHE A 264 -16.94 -17.87 -3.94
C PHE A 264 -15.88 -18.72 -3.23
N ASN A 265 -15.12 -19.53 -3.96
CA ASN A 265 -14.03 -20.34 -3.41
C ASN A 265 -12.66 -19.65 -3.53
N THR A 266 -12.61 -18.32 -3.75
CA THR A 266 -11.35 -17.63 -4.12
C THR A 266 -10.32 -17.63 -2.99
N ILE A 267 -10.76 -17.55 -1.73
CA ILE A 267 -9.86 -17.69 -0.57
C ILE A 267 -9.18 -19.07 -0.60
N VAL A 268 -9.95 -20.15 -0.62
CA VAL A 268 -9.42 -21.52 -0.62
C VAL A 268 -8.50 -21.73 -1.82
N LYS A 269 -8.96 -21.33 -3.01
CA LYS A 269 -8.21 -21.48 -4.26
C LYS A 269 -6.89 -20.71 -4.23
N LEU A 270 -6.87 -19.46 -3.74
CA LEU A 270 -5.66 -18.67 -3.62
C LEU A 270 -4.64 -19.32 -2.69
N LEU A 271 -5.07 -19.70 -1.48
CA LEU A 271 -4.16 -20.27 -0.49
C LEU A 271 -3.58 -21.61 -0.97
N HIS A 272 -4.39 -22.49 -1.57
CA HIS A 272 -3.88 -23.73 -2.17
C HIS A 272 -2.99 -23.51 -3.39
N MET A 273 -3.25 -22.48 -4.19
CA MET A 273 -2.36 -22.09 -5.29
C MET A 273 -0.96 -21.75 -4.78
N LEU A 274 -0.87 -20.92 -3.74
CA LEU A 274 0.42 -20.51 -3.16
C LEU A 274 1.11 -21.69 -2.46
N ARG A 275 0.35 -22.52 -1.74
CA ARG A 275 0.87 -23.76 -1.15
C ARG A 275 1.43 -24.71 -2.22
N TRP A 276 0.68 -24.93 -3.29
CA TRP A 276 1.10 -25.81 -4.38
C TRP A 276 2.40 -25.32 -5.01
N GLU A 277 2.49 -24.02 -5.28
CA GLU A 277 3.68 -23.41 -5.87
C GLU A 277 4.90 -23.57 -4.96
N ALA A 278 4.73 -23.46 -3.65
CA ALA A 278 5.81 -23.68 -2.68
C ALA A 278 6.24 -25.16 -2.60
N GLU A 279 5.30 -26.09 -2.70
CA GLU A 279 5.56 -27.54 -2.59
C GLU A 279 6.13 -28.14 -3.88
N HIS A 280 5.70 -27.66 -5.05
CA HIS A 280 5.95 -28.30 -6.35
C HIS A 280 6.62 -27.39 -7.39
N GLY A 281 6.73 -26.08 -7.11
CA GLY A 281 7.27 -25.12 -8.08
C GLY A 281 8.70 -25.42 -8.52
N GLU A 282 9.51 -26.01 -7.62
CA GLU A 282 10.92 -26.40 -7.85
C GLU A 282 11.08 -27.70 -8.63
N GLU A 283 10.07 -28.58 -8.70
CA GLU A 283 10.17 -29.84 -9.46
C GLU A 283 10.19 -29.62 -10.97
N HIS A 284 9.83 -28.42 -11.43
CA HIS A 284 9.72 -28.08 -12.85
C HIS A 284 10.76 -27.06 -13.31
N SER A 285 11.62 -26.57 -12.41
CA SER A 285 12.85 -25.94 -12.82
C SER A 285 13.88 -27.05 -13.02
N ASP A 286 14.45 -27.17 -14.21
CA ASP A 286 15.63 -28.00 -14.48
C ASP A 286 16.88 -27.51 -13.70
N LEU A 287 16.70 -26.76 -12.61
CA LEU A 287 17.65 -25.87 -11.96
C LEU A 287 17.80 -26.19 -10.46
N LYS A 288 17.70 -27.47 -10.09
CA LYS A 288 17.78 -27.95 -8.69
C LYS A 288 19.07 -27.59 -7.94
N ASP A 289 20.10 -27.10 -8.64
CA ASP A 289 21.42 -26.81 -8.05
C ASP A 289 21.69 -25.32 -7.80
N GLU A 290 20.76 -24.40 -8.10
CA GLU A 290 20.98 -22.96 -7.91
C GLU A 290 20.27 -22.41 -6.67
N GLN A 291 20.80 -22.72 -5.47
CA GLN A 291 20.31 -22.17 -4.19
C GLN A 291 20.23 -20.62 -4.13
N TRP A 292 20.87 -19.95 -5.09
CA TRP A 292 21.00 -18.50 -5.21
C TRP A 292 19.91 -17.82 -6.04
N GLU A 293 18.97 -18.57 -6.62
CA GLU A 293 17.96 -17.99 -7.49
C GLU A 293 17.06 -16.99 -6.77
N GLN A 294 16.90 -15.82 -7.39
CA GLN A 294 16.11 -14.69 -6.89
C GLN A 294 14.65 -14.83 -7.37
N TRP A 295 13.96 -15.89 -6.93
CA TRP A 295 12.58 -16.16 -7.33
C TRP A 295 11.56 -15.26 -6.64
N TRP A 296 10.63 -14.78 -7.45
CA TRP A 296 9.46 -14.02 -7.05
C TRP A 296 8.20 -14.66 -7.60
N TYR A 297 7.17 -14.72 -6.77
CA TYR A 297 5.92 -15.42 -7.04
C TYR A 297 4.79 -14.41 -7.06
N CYS A 298 4.32 -14.07 -8.25
CA CYS A 298 3.32 -13.03 -8.47
C CYS A 298 1.95 -13.67 -8.71
N ARG A 299 1.05 -13.53 -7.73
CA ARG A 299 -0.37 -13.79 -7.91
C ARG A 299 -0.99 -12.68 -8.73
N LEU A 300 -1.58 -13.02 -9.87
CA LEU A 300 -2.19 -12.08 -10.80
C LEU A 300 -3.64 -12.49 -11.03
N GLU A 301 -4.58 -11.54 -11.07
CA GLU A 301 -5.96 -11.85 -11.46
C GLU A 301 -6.08 -12.02 -12.97
N ARG A 302 -7.14 -12.70 -13.43
CA ARG A 302 -7.41 -12.88 -14.86
C ARG A 302 -7.55 -11.56 -15.63
N ASP A 303 -7.90 -10.47 -14.95
CA ASP A 303 -8.07 -9.13 -15.53
C ASP A 303 -6.92 -8.19 -15.16
N THR A 304 -5.75 -8.76 -14.81
CA THR A 304 -4.49 -8.05 -14.58
C THR A 304 -3.61 -8.12 -15.81
N PHE A 305 -3.10 -6.97 -16.24
CA PHE A 305 -1.99 -6.88 -17.18
C PHE A 305 -0.70 -6.59 -16.39
N PHE A 306 0.20 -7.56 -16.37
CA PHE A 306 1.46 -7.50 -15.62
C PHE A 306 2.64 -7.25 -16.58
N ILE A 307 3.72 -6.61 -16.11
CA ILE A 307 4.90 -6.33 -16.92
C ILE A 307 6.14 -6.86 -16.17
N PRO A 308 6.55 -8.12 -16.40
CA PRO A 308 7.66 -8.76 -15.70
C PRO A 308 8.95 -7.94 -15.71
N GLU A 309 9.28 -7.27 -16.81
CA GLU A 309 10.48 -6.43 -16.98
C GLU A 309 10.48 -5.26 -15.99
N ASN A 310 9.32 -4.59 -15.84
CA ASN A 310 9.18 -3.49 -14.89
C ASN A 310 9.25 -3.99 -13.45
N PHE A 311 8.75 -5.20 -13.18
CA PHE A 311 8.89 -5.83 -11.87
C PHE A 311 10.35 -6.14 -11.53
N ARG A 312 11.11 -6.73 -12.48
CA ARG A 312 12.54 -6.99 -12.30
C ARG A 312 13.30 -5.68 -12.09
N TYR A 313 12.96 -4.63 -12.85
CA TYR A 313 13.52 -3.29 -12.65
C TYR A 313 13.24 -2.78 -11.24
N PHE A 314 11.99 -2.88 -10.77
CA PHE A 314 11.58 -2.47 -9.43
C PHE A 314 12.35 -3.20 -8.32
N VAL A 315 12.43 -4.53 -8.39
CA VAL A 315 13.16 -5.36 -7.42
C VAL A 315 14.63 -4.94 -7.35
N VAL A 316 15.27 -4.74 -8.51
CA VAL A 316 16.67 -4.32 -8.59
C VAL A 316 16.84 -2.88 -8.09
N SER A 317 15.97 -1.94 -8.49
CA SER A 317 16.06 -0.52 -8.10
C SER A 317 15.93 -0.32 -6.60
N GLU A 318 15.00 -1.05 -5.98
CA GLU A 318 14.76 -1.03 -4.54
C GLU A 318 15.68 -1.97 -3.75
N ARG A 319 16.59 -2.69 -4.44
CA ARG A 319 17.56 -3.63 -3.83
C ARG A 319 16.90 -4.69 -2.95
N LEU A 320 15.78 -5.23 -3.41
CA LEU A 320 15.04 -6.28 -2.70
C LEU A 320 15.73 -7.63 -2.91
N ASP A 321 15.81 -8.42 -1.85
CA ASP A 321 16.42 -9.76 -1.88
C ASP A 321 15.33 -10.81 -1.69
N ALA A 322 15.17 -11.73 -2.63
CA ALA A 322 14.17 -12.79 -2.55
C ALA A 322 14.38 -13.76 -1.37
N SER A 323 15.57 -13.77 -0.77
CA SER A 323 15.85 -14.52 0.47
C SER A 323 15.30 -13.86 1.73
N GLU A 324 14.87 -12.59 1.64
CA GLU A 324 14.18 -11.85 2.69
C GLU A 324 12.66 -11.86 2.44
N PRO A 325 11.82 -11.79 3.49
CA PRO A 325 10.38 -11.93 3.36
C PRO A 325 9.73 -10.63 2.87
N HIS A 326 9.49 -10.54 1.57
CA HIS A 326 8.81 -9.41 0.92
C HIS A 326 7.38 -9.76 0.48
N TYR A 327 6.44 -8.84 0.78
CA TYR A 327 5.05 -8.86 0.32
C TYR A 327 4.73 -7.55 -0.42
N LEU A 328 4.75 -7.61 -1.74
CA LEU A 328 4.68 -6.46 -2.65
C LEU A 328 3.31 -6.39 -3.33
N GLY A 329 2.81 -5.17 -3.53
CA GLY A 329 1.51 -4.90 -4.16
C GLY A 329 0.96 -3.51 -3.79
N THR A 330 -0.29 -3.26 -4.17
CA THR A 330 -1.00 -2.00 -3.86
C THR A 330 -1.56 -2.03 -2.44
N ARG A 331 -1.03 -1.23 -1.52
CA ARG A 331 -1.49 -1.20 -0.13
C ARG A 331 -2.91 -0.63 0.02
N GLN A 332 -3.78 -1.33 0.72
CA GLN A 332 -5.16 -0.92 1.00
C GLN A 332 -5.32 -0.49 2.47
N PHE A 333 -5.91 0.68 2.65
CA PHE A 333 -6.11 1.33 3.96
C PHE A 333 -7.57 1.46 4.36
N ASN A 334 -8.50 1.27 3.41
CA ASN A 334 -9.94 1.45 3.57
C ASN A 334 -10.53 0.52 4.65
N ASP A 335 -10.04 -0.71 4.77
CA ASP A 335 -10.53 -1.69 5.73
C ASP A 335 -9.73 -1.74 7.05
N VAL A 336 -8.74 -0.85 7.24
CA VAL A 336 -7.96 -0.76 8.50
C VAL A 336 -8.86 -0.51 9.71
N PRO A 337 -9.87 0.39 9.69
CA PRO A 337 -10.76 0.56 10.84
C PRO A 337 -11.56 -0.70 11.19
N ARG A 338 -11.77 -1.59 10.21
CA ARG A 338 -12.58 -2.81 10.36
C ARG A 338 -11.75 -3.99 10.84
N PHE A 339 -10.58 -4.24 10.25
CA PHE A 339 -9.76 -5.42 10.54
C PHE A 339 -8.51 -5.12 11.36
N GLY A 340 -8.12 -3.86 11.47
CA GLY A 340 -6.97 -3.42 12.25
C GLY A 340 -5.61 -3.62 11.57
N PHE A 341 -5.57 -3.89 10.26
CA PHE A 341 -4.32 -4.04 9.51
C PHE A 341 -4.44 -3.59 8.05
N VAL A 342 -3.29 -3.27 7.45
CA VAL A 342 -3.11 -2.96 6.02
C VAL A 342 -2.87 -4.27 5.28
N TYR A 343 -3.38 -4.38 4.05
CA TYR A 343 -3.17 -5.52 3.15
C TYR A 343 -2.81 -5.02 1.75
N ASN A 344 -2.35 -5.89 0.85
CA ASN A 344 -2.22 -5.52 -0.57
C ASN A 344 -3.47 -5.96 -1.34
N ASP A 345 -4.02 -5.06 -2.15
CA ASP A 345 -5.09 -5.35 -3.11
C ASP A 345 -4.65 -6.46 -4.06
N GLY A 346 -5.49 -7.48 -4.18
CA GLY A 346 -5.23 -8.60 -5.08
C GLY A 346 -5.33 -8.23 -6.56
N GLY A 347 -6.15 -7.23 -6.91
CA GLY A 347 -6.48 -6.85 -8.27
C GLY A 347 -5.26 -6.50 -9.12
N PRO A 348 -4.42 -5.53 -8.73
CA PRO A 348 -3.18 -5.20 -9.44
C PRO A 348 -2.16 -6.34 -9.47
N GLY A 349 -2.38 -7.40 -8.71
CA GLY A 349 -1.41 -8.43 -8.46
C GLY A 349 -0.59 -8.19 -7.20
N VAL A 350 -0.14 -9.30 -6.62
CA VAL A 350 0.64 -9.38 -5.40
C VAL A 350 1.86 -10.24 -5.69
N CYS A 351 3.05 -9.78 -5.33
CA CYS A 351 4.27 -10.57 -5.48
C CYS A 351 4.88 -10.88 -4.12
N LEU A 352 5.25 -12.15 -3.93
CA LEU A 352 5.95 -12.66 -2.77
C LEU A 352 7.38 -13.04 -3.16
N SER A 353 8.35 -12.65 -2.34
CA SER A 353 9.70 -13.22 -2.41
C SER A 353 9.64 -14.74 -2.12
N ARG A 354 10.63 -15.50 -2.59
CA ARG A 354 10.83 -16.91 -2.19
C ARG A 354 10.71 -17.14 -0.69
N ARG A 355 11.35 -16.31 0.14
CA ARG A 355 11.28 -16.46 1.59
C ARG A 355 9.86 -16.31 2.13
N ALA A 356 9.16 -15.24 1.76
CA ALA A 356 7.77 -15.03 2.17
C ALA A 356 6.83 -16.16 1.74
N LEU A 357 7.00 -16.72 0.53
CA LEU A 357 6.19 -17.86 0.09
C LEU A 357 6.49 -19.13 0.91
N SER A 358 7.76 -19.40 1.21
CA SER A 358 8.16 -20.55 2.04
C SER A 358 7.62 -20.45 3.48
N ASP A 359 7.74 -19.27 4.09
CA ASP A 359 7.19 -19.01 5.43
C ASP A 359 5.66 -19.17 5.44
N LEU A 360 4.97 -18.62 4.43
CA LEU A 360 3.52 -18.77 4.26
C LEU A 360 3.13 -20.25 4.09
N SER A 361 3.82 -20.99 3.23
CA SER A 361 3.50 -22.40 2.96
C SER A 361 3.58 -23.25 4.22
N SER A 362 4.59 -23.02 5.06
CA SER A 362 4.75 -23.70 6.35
C SER A 362 3.53 -23.51 7.26
N LEU A 363 2.94 -22.29 7.28
CA LEU A 363 1.70 -22.02 8.00
C LEU A 363 0.47 -22.71 7.36
N LEU A 364 0.41 -22.74 6.02
CA LEU A 364 -0.73 -23.29 5.26
C LEU A 364 -0.86 -24.82 5.35
N VAL A 365 0.20 -25.53 5.76
CA VAL A 365 0.13 -26.96 6.05
C VAL A 365 -0.81 -27.25 7.22
N ASP A 366 -0.77 -26.40 8.25
CA ASP A 366 -1.51 -26.59 9.51
C ASP A 366 -2.78 -25.73 9.62
N ALA A 367 -3.02 -24.81 8.67
CA ALA A 367 -4.16 -23.91 8.69
C ALA A 367 -5.49 -24.69 8.59
N PRO A 368 -6.45 -24.45 9.50
CA PRO A 368 -7.69 -25.21 9.53
C PRO A 368 -8.68 -24.74 8.46
N PHE A 369 -9.54 -25.66 8.03
CA PHE A 369 -10.75 -25.33 7.29
C PHE A 369 -11.88 -24.94 8.24
N ILE A 370 -12.57 -23.84 7.94
CA ILE A 370 -13.74 -23.41 8.71
C ILE A 370 -15.01 -23.36 7.85
N ASN A 371 -16.11 -23.83 8.44
CA ASN A 371 -17.45 -23.70 7.87
C ASN A 371 -18.06 -22.40 8.38
N GLY A 372 -17.75 -21.28 7.73
CA GLY A 372 -18.31 -19.98 8.13
C GLY A 372 -17.54 -18.80 7.60
N ARG A 373 -17.99 -17.61 7.99
CA ARG A 373 -17.33 -16.36 7.60
C ARG A 373 -16.02 -16.20 8.38
N PRO A 374 -14.87 -16.05 7.69
CA PRO A 374 -13.61 -15.79 8.37
C PRO A 374 -13.64 -14.46 9.11
N THR A 375 -12.99 -14.41 10.27
CA THR A 375 -12.80 -13.18 11.05
C THR A 375 -11.62 -12.35 10.55
N PHE A 376 -10.75 -12.94 9.72
CA PHE A 376 -9.47 -12.40 9.26
C PHE A 376 -8.49 -12.09 10.40
N GLN A 377 -8.69 -12.68 11.59
CA GLN A 377 -7.70 -12.66 12.68
C GLN A 377 -6.74 -13.84 12.57
N ASP A 378 -7.26 -14.96 12.05
CA ASP A 378 -6.51 -16.20 11.91
C ASP A 378 -6.37 -16.62 10.45
N CYS A 379 -5.23 -17.24 10.12
CA CYS A 379 -5.05 -17.90 8.83
C CYS A 379 -5.91 -19.16 8.78
N VAL A 380 -6.88 -19.18 7.86
CA VAL A 380 -7.81 -20.29 7.71
C VAL A 380 -8.19 -20.48 6.25
N PHE A 381 -8.46 -21.71 5.87
CA PHE A 381 -9.18 -21.99 4.63
C PHE A 381 -10.68 -21.78 4.87
N ALA A 382 -11.29 -20.89 4.11
CA ALA A 382 -12.70 -20.57 4.22
C ALA A 382 -13.27 -20.26 2.83
N VAL A 383 -14.54 -20.60 2.60
CA VAL A 383 -15.26 -20.12 1.41
C VAL A 383 -15.51 -18.61 1.56
N GLY A 384 -15.25 -17.85 0.50
CA GLY A 384 -15.47 -16.42 0.40
C GLY A 384 -14.66 -15.75 -0.71
N HIS A 385 -14.90 -14.45 -0.91
CA HIS A 385 -14.36 -13.63 -2.01
C HIS A 385 -13.29 -12.60 -1.59
N ARG A 386 -12.76 -12.71 -0.37
CA ARG A 386 -11.84 -11.75 0.26
C ARG A 386 -10.46 -12.38 0.45
N GLU A 387 -9.95 -12.96 -0.63
CA GLU A 387 -8.71 -13.71 -0.63
C GLU A 387 -7.47 -12.86 -0.34
N ASP A 388 -7.48 -11.58 -0.72
CA ASP A 388 -6.44 -10.60 -0.42
C ASP A 388 -6.32 -10.30 1.08
N LEU A 389 -7.44 -10.11 1.75
CA LEU A 389 -7.53 -9.95 3.21
C LEU A 389 -7.09 -11.21 3.94
N MET A 390 -7.51 -12.39 3.46
CA MET A 390 -7.07 -13.65 4.06
C MET A 390 -5.58 -13.88 3.86
N LEU A 391 -5.04 -13.59 2.67
CA LEU A 391 -3.61 -13.68 2.39
C LEU A 391 -2.81 -12.78 3.36
N ALA A 392 -3.25 -11.54 3.57
CA ALA A 392 -2.60 -10.64 4.52
C ALA A 392 -2.73 -11.12 5.98
N ALA A 393 -3.86 -11.71 6.38
CA ALA A 393 -4.00 -12.32 7.70
C ALA A 393 -2.98 -13.46 7.90
N CYS A 394 -2.84 -14.34 6.91
CA CYS A 394 -1.86 -15.44 6.93
C CYS A 394 -0.41 -14.93 6.96
N LEU A 395 -0.04 -14.01 6.06
CA LEU A 395 1.31 -13.44 6.01
C LEU A 395 1.68 -12.73 7.31
N ARG A 396 0.73 -12.01 7.93
CA ARG A 396 0.95 -11.36 9.23
C ARG A 396 1.27 -12.36 10.34
N GLN A 397 0.65 -13.55 10.35
CA GLN A 397 0.95 -14.58 11.36
C GLN A 397 2.38 -15.10 11.26
N VAL A 398 2.98 -15.07 10.07
CA VAL A 398 4.40 -15.39 9.84
C VAL A 398 5.30 -14.15 9.83
N GLY A 399 4.81 -13.01 10.32
CA GLY A 399 5.60 -11.78 10.46
C GLY A 399 5.87 -11.03 9.15
N VAL A 400 5.22 -11.40 8.05
CA VAL A 400 5.38 -10.75 6.74
C VAL A 400 4.28 -9.69 6.56
N LEU A 401 4.68 -8.43 6.41
CA LEU A 401 3.76 -7.29 6.29
C LEU A 401 3.84 -6.66 4.89
N PRO A 402 2.78 -5.99 4.41
CA PRO A 402 2.83 -5.24 3.15
C PRO A 402 3.98 -4.24 3.12
N SER A 403 4.82 -4.33 2.09
CA SER A 403 5.98 -3.45 1.93
C SER A 403 5.57 -2.00 1.70
N ALA A 404 6.26 -1.07 2.38
CA ALA A 404 6.11 0.36 2.14
C ALA A 404 6.80 0.83 0.84
N LEU A 405 7.70 0.00 0.28
CA LEU A 405 8.51 0.32 -0.91
C LEU A 405 7.72 0.22 -2.22
N THR A 406 6.43 -0.13 -2.17
CA THR A 406 5.56 -0.24 -3.36
C THR A 406 5.01 1.12 -3.83
N THR A 407 5.47 2.20 -3.20
CA THR A 407 5.28 3.58 -3.65
C THR A 407 6.61 4.30 -3.67
N ASP A 408 6.85 5.10 -4.70
CA ASP A 408 8.07 5.91 -4.78
C ASP A 408 8.06 7.09 -3.79
N VAL A 409 9.14 7.89 -3.82
CA VAL A 409 9.31 9.06 -2.94
C VAL A 409 8.24 10.15 -3.13
N PHE A 410 7.50 10.10 -4.25
CA PHE A 410 6.38 11.00 -4.54
C PHE A 410 5.03 10.35 -4.24
N GLY A 411 5.00 9.12 -3.71
CA GLY A 411 3.75 8.40 -3.45
C GLY A 411 3.08 7.81 -4.67
N ARG A 412 3.80 7.72 -5.78
CA ARG A 412 3.31 7.06 -7.00
C ARG A 412 3.46 5.55 -6.84
N GLU A 413 2.43 4.81 -7.24
CA GLU A 413 2.38 3.37 -7.09
C GLU A 413 3.09 2.65 -8.22
N TRP A 414 3.76 1.55 -7.88
CA TRP A 414 4.25 0.58 -8.85
C TRP A 414 3.14 -0.32 -9.39
N PHE A 415 2.12 -0.60 -8.58
CA PHE A 415 1.00 -1.48 -8.91
C PHE A 415 -0.28 -0.64 -9.02
N SER A 416 -1.01 -0.76 -10.13
CA SER A 416 -2.19 0.08 -10.40
C SER A 416 -3.50 -0.72 -10.39
N ILE A 417 -4.46 -0.32 -9.57
CA ILE A 417 -5.86 -0.84 -9.57
C ILE A 417 -6.67 -0.44 -10.80
N ARG A 418 -6.05 0.31 -11.71
CA ARG A 418 -6.70 0.94 -12.86
C ARG A 418 -6.12 0.42 -14.16
N PRO A 419 -6.94 0.35 -15.22
CA PRO A 419 -6.45 -0.07 -16.52
C PRO A 419 -5.49 0.98 -17.07
N MET A 420 -4.55 0.57 -17.91
CA MET A 420 -3.52 1.44 -18.46
C MET A 420 -4.10 2.66 -19.22
N LEU A 421 -5.19 2.47 -19.94
CA LEU A 421 -5.91 3.56 -20.63
C LEU A 421 -6.67 4.49 -19.67
N GLY A 422 -6.90 4.05 -18.44
CA GLY A 422 -7.55 4.85 -17.40
C GLY A 422 -6.62 5.80 -16.66
N LEU A 423 -5.29 5.65 -16.80
CA LEU A 423 -4.30 6.44 -16.07
C LEU A 423 -4.50 7.97 -16.15
N PRO A 424 -4.88 8.57 -17.30
CA PRO A 424 -5.14 10.00 -17.38
C PRO A 424 -6.26 10.49 -16.45
N MET A 425 -7.21 9.61 -16.11
CA MET A 425 -8.31 9.92 -15.19
C MET A 425 -7.89 9.81 -13.72
N HIS A 426 -6.66 9.36 -13.44
CA HIS A 426 -6.12 9.13 -12.09
C HIS A 426 -5.05 10.16 -11.74
N GLN A 427 -5.37 11.43 -11.98
CA GLN A 427 -4.58 12.55 -11.47
C GLN A 427 -5.03 12.89 -10.04
N PRO A 428 -4.16 13.42 -9.19
CA PRO A 428 -4.56 13.97 -7.90
C PRO A 428 -5.63 15.04 -8.08
N VAL A 429 -6.77 14.85 -7.42
CA VAL A 429 -7.86 15.83 -7.47
C VAL A 429 -7.48 17.01 -6.56
N LEU A 430 -6.76 17.99 -7.11
CA LEU A 430 -6.33 19.21 -6.40
C LEU A 430 -7.49 20.08 -5.90
N LYS A 431 -8.69 19.98 -6.50
CA LYS A 431 -9.78 20.93 -6.29
C LYS A 431 -10.89 20.50 -5.31
N HIS A 432 -10.90 19.26 -4.82
CA HIS A 432 -12.04 18.72 -4.05
C HIS A 432 -11.70 18.13 -2.67
N LEU A 433 -10.69 18.67 -1.98
CA LEU A 433 -10.50 18.40 -0.54
C LEU A 433 -11.62 18.99 0.34
N LEU A 434 -12.64 19.62 -0.24
CA LEU A 434 -13.82 20.09 0.48
C LEU A 434 -14.87 18.97 0.53
N PRO A 435 -15.36 18.60 1.72
CA PRO A 435 -16.38 17.57 1.88
C PRO A 435 -17.69 18.05 1.27
N GLY A 436 -17.95 17.66 0.02
CA GLY A 436 -19.10 18.12 -0.75
C GLY A 436 -19.64 17.03 -1.66
N ASN A 437 -20.46 16.15 -1.10
CA ASN A 437 -21.54 15.40 -1.76
C ASN A 437 -21.22 14.42 -2.91
N GLU A 438 -19.97 14.11 -3.22
CA GLU A 438 -19.70 13.08 -4.23
C GLU A 438 -19.82 11.66 -3.65
N SER A 439 -20.72 10.89 -4.24
CA SER A 439 -20.95 9.45 -4.07
C SER A 439 -19.75 8.56 -4.43
N GLY A 440 -18.56 9.13 -4.59
CA GLY A 440 -17.29 8.43 -4.86
C GLY A 440 -16.56 7.99 -3.58
N ASN A 441 -17.28 7.54 -2.55
CA ASN A 441 -16.73 7.17 -1.23
C ASN A 441 -15.51 6.24 -1.31
N GLU A 442 -15.42 5.38 -2.33
CA GLU A 442 -14.31 4.43 -2.47
C GLU A 442 -12.99 5.10 -2.86
N ALA A 443 -13.01 5.99 -3.86
CA ALA A 443 -11.81 6.74 -4.25
C ALA A 443 -11.39 7.69 -3.12
N TRP A 444 -12.36 8.33 -2.47
CA TRP A 444 -12.10 9.18 -1.32
C TRP A 444 -11.48 8.40 -0.16
N ASN A 445 -12.02 7.25 0.23
CA ASN A 445 -11.48 6.43 1.32
C ASN A 445 -10.10 5.86 0.98
N PHE A 446 -9.90 5.45 -0.28
CA PHE A 446 -8.60 5.03 -0.80
C PHE A 446 -7.55 6.14 -0.64
N TRP A 447 -7.88 7.37 -1.03
CA TRP A 447 -6.95 8.50 -0.97
C TRP A 447 -6.82 9.14 0.40
N MET A 448 -7.87 9.19 1.23
CA MET A 448 -7.82 9.69 2.61
C MET A 448 -6.87 8.88 3.47
N GLY A 449 -6.92 7.55 3.35
CA GLY A 449 -5.99 6.66 4.02
C GLY A 449 -4.54 6.85 3.57
N ARG A 450 -4.30 7.48 2.43
CA ARG A 450 -2.98 7.69 1.83
C ARG A 450 -2.48 9.13 1.87
N GLY A 451 -3.40 10.09 1.99
CA GLY A 451 -3.09 11.51 1.91
C GLY A 451 -1.97 11.86 2.86
N HIS A 452 -2.07 11.43 4.12
CA HIS A 452 -1.05 11.69 5.14
C HIS A 452 0.37 11.23 4.76
N LEU A 453 0.53 10.22 3.91
CA LEU A 453 1.84 9.74 3.45
C LEU A 453 2.43 10.63 2.34
N TYR A 454 1.60 11.32 1.56
CA TYR A 454 2.01 11.94 0.28
C TYR A 454 1.64 13.42 0.13
N LEU A 455 0.99 14.00 1.16
CA LEU A 455 0.62 15.42 1.24
C LEU A 455 1.76 16.39 0.88
N PRO A 456 3.03 16.18 1.31
CA PRO A 456 4.13 17.10 0.98
C PRO A 456 4.43 17.25 -0.52
N CYS A 457 3.95 16.30 -1.35
CA CYS A 457 4.26 16.23 -2.77
C CYS A 457 3.02 16.35 -3.66
N PHE A 458 1.83 16.51 -3.08
CA PHE A 458 0.55 16.43 -3.79
C PHE A 458 0.46 17.38 -4.99
N GLU A 459 1.02 18.59 -4.90
CA GLU A 459 1.04 19.57 -5.99
C GLU A 459 2.00 19.21 -7.14
N HIS A 460 3.00 18.36 -6.87
CA HIS A 460 3.99 17.92 -7.85
C HIS A 460 3.64 16.58 -8.49
N ILE A 461 2.75 15.81 -7.86
CA ILE A 461 2.26 14.55 -8.39
C ILE A 461 1.31 14.86 -9.55
N ARG A 462 1.72 14.52 -10.77
CA ARG A 462 0.82 14.60 -11.93
C ARG A 462 -0.04 13.35 -12.06
N MET A 463 0.43 12.23 -11.52
CA MET A 463 -0.15 10.91 -11.66
C MET A 463 0.16 10.08 -10.43
N TRP A 464 -0.79 9.27 -10.01
CA TRP A 464 -0.60 8.36 -8.88
C TRP A 464 0.16 7.07 -9.20
N VAL A 465 0.66 6.91 -10.42
CA VAL A 465 1.38 5.71 -10.85
C VAL A 465 2.75 6.14 -11.36
N VAL A 466 3.76 5.32 -11.11
CA VAL A 466 5.14 5.56 -11.58
C VAL A 466 5.23 5.53 -13.11
N GLU A 467 6.36 5.96 -13.66
CA GLU A 467 6.56 5.97 -15.13
C GLU A 467 6.65 4.56 -15.73
N MET A 468 7.09 3.57 -14.94
CA MET A 468 7.20 2.17 -15.33
C MET A 468 6.41 1.28 -14.37
N PRO A 469 5.06 1.28 -14.45
CA PRO A 469 4.24 0.49 -13.55
C PRO A 469 4.50 -1.00 -13.76
N VAL A 470 4.50 -1.76 -12.68
CA VAL A 470 4.60 -3.22 -12.67
C VAL A 470 3.33 -3.85 -13.24
N SER A 471 2.18 -3.25 -12.97
CA SER A 471 0.90 -3.85 -13.36
C SER A 471 -0.26 -2.88 -13.43
N PHE A 472 -1.30 -3.32 -14.12
CA PHE A 472 -2.59 -2.66 -14.26
C PHE A 472 -3.72 -3.68 -14.06
N ASN A 473 -4.80 -3.31 -13.37
CA ASN A 473 -5.99 -4.16 -13.22
C ASN A 473 -7.15 -3.68 -14.13
N SER A 474 -8.27 -4.40 -14.09
CA SER A 474 -9.57 -4.05 -14.66
C SER A 474 -9.67 -4.23 -16.17
N PHE A 475 -8.99 -5.24 -16.70
CA PHE A 475 -9.08 -5.67 -18.09
C PHE A 475 -10.30 -6.56 -18.30
N LYS A 476 -11.45 -5.92 -18.53
CA LYS A 476 -12.75 -6.62 -18.57
C LYS A 476 -12.97 -7.49 -19.82
N ASN A 477 -12.09 -7.39 -20.83
CA ASN A 477 -12.14 -8.23 -22.03
C ASN A 477 -10.74 -8.52 -22.57
N VAL A 478 -10.62 -9.56 -23.39
CA VAL A 478 -9.35 -10.03 -23.95
C VAL A 478 -8.70 -9.02 -24.91
N SER A 479 -9.48 -8.22 -25.64
CA SER A 479 -8.91 -7.23 -26.58
C SER A 479 -8.13 -6.11 -25.88
N MET A 480 -8.43 -5.83 -24.60
CA MET A 480 -7.67 -4.87 -23.81
C MET A 480 -6.23 -5.33 -23.58
N PHE A 481 -5.96 -6.64 -23.53
CA PHE A 481 -4.59 -7.15 -23.37
C PHE A 481 -3.76 -6.89 -24.63
N THR A 482 -4.33 -7.19 -25.80
CA THR A 482 -3.69 -6.90 -27.09
C THR A 482 -3.45 -5.41 -27.28
N GLU A 483 -4.45 -4.57 -26.92
CA GLU A 483 -4.28 -3.11 -26.96
C GLU A 483 -3.16 -2.67 -26.02
N ALA A 484 -3.11 -3.18 -24.77
CA ALA A 484 -2.07 -2.82 -23.84
C ALA A 484 -0.67 -3.21 -24.33
N LYS A 485 -0.52 -4.43 -24.86
CA LYS A 485 0.74 -4.87 -25.50
C LYS A 485 1.15 -3.92 -26.62
N SER A 486 0.22 -3.59 -27.54
CA SER A 486 0.51 -2.68 -28.65
C SER A 486 0.97 -1.29 -28.20
N ILE A 487 0.47 -0.81 -27.06
CA ILE A 487 0.89 0.49 -26.47
C ILE A 487 2.29 0.39 -25.89
N LEU A 488 2.62 -0.73 -25.25
CA LEU A 488 3.96 -0.99 -24.70
C LEU A 488 5.01 -1.19 -25.81
N GLU A 489 4.61 -1.66 -27.00
CA GLU A 489 5.49 -1.77 -28.16
C GLU A 489 5.77 -0.43 -28.85
N LEU A 490 5.00 0.62 -28.57
CA LEU A 490 5.28 1.97 -29.06
C LEU A 490 6.62 2.49 -28.50
N ASP A 491 7.30 3.32 -29.30
CA ASP A 491 8.43 4.10 -28.82
C ASP A 491 8.01 4.99 -27.64
N PRO A 492 8.94 5.39 -26.74
CA PRO A 492 8.58 6.12 -25.53
C PRO A 492 7.76 7.39 -25.77
N GLN A 493 8.01 8.13 -26.87
CA GLN A 493 7.29 9.36 -27.16
C GLN A 493 5.87 9.09 -27.65
N ALA A 494 5.69 8.11 -28.55
CA ALA A 494 4.38 7.66 -29.01
C ALA A 494 3.56 7.05 -27.86
N ARG A 495 4.19 6.25 -27.00
CA ARG A 495 3.58 5.68 -25.79
C ARG A 495 3.09 6.77 -24.87
N GLN A 496 3.94 7.75 -24.54
CA GLN A 496 3.56 8.91 -23.74
C GLN A 496 2.39 9.67 -24.38
N LYS A 497 2.39 9.86 -25.69
CA LYS A 497 1.28 10.53 -26.38
C LYS A 497 -0.02 9.74 -26.27
N ARG A 498 0.04 8.42 -26.47
CA ARG A 498 -1.13 7.53 -26.42
C ARG A 498 -1.72 7.43 -25.01
N LEU A 499 -0.86 7.38 -23.99
CA LEU A 499 -1.25 7.40 -22.58
C LEU A 499 -1.64 8.79 -22.07
N GLY A 500 -1.72 9.81 -22.94
CA GLY A 500 -2.09 11.16 -22.53
C GLY A 500 -1.00 11.93 -21.78
N TYR A 501 0.21 11.38 -21.61
CA TYR A 501 1.35 12.06 -20.99
C TYR A 501 1.86 13.24 -21.83
N ALA A 502 1.79 13.15 -23.17
CA ALA A 502 2.35 14.18 -24.05
C ALA A 502 1.53 15.49 -24.09
N LEU A 503 0.26 15.48 -23.70
CA LEU A 503 -0.62 16.66 -23.80
C LEU A 503 -0.34 17.74 -22.75
N HIS A 504 0.50 17.48 -21.74
CA HIS A 504 0.79 18.45 -20.66
C HIS A 504 2.27 18.72 -20.38
N LEU A 505 3.20 18.14 -21.14
CA LEU A 505 4.60 18.60 -21.15
C LEU A 505 4.79 19.86 -22.01
N SER A 506 3.83 20.17 -22.90
CA SER A 506 3.82 21.38 -23.73
C SER A 506 3.46 22.67 -22.97
N GLY A 507 2.95 22.58 -21.74
CA GLY A 507 2.73 23.74 -20.86
C GLY A 507 4.02 24.42 -20.38
N LEU A 508 5.19 23.84 -20.69
CA LEU A 508 6.52 24.45 -20.52
C LEU A 508 7.10 25.02 -21.84
N ARG A 509 6.29 25.19 -22.90
CA ARG A 509 6.70 26.02 -24.05
C ARG A 509 6.65 27.51 -23.68
N ARG A 510 7.82 28.01 -23.26
CA ARG A 510 8.38 29.36 -23.47
C ARG A 510 7.44 30.55 -23.22
N HIS A 511 7.48 31.06 -21.99
CA HIS A 511 7.41 32.51 -21.75
C HIS A 511 8.76 33.17 -22.10
N GLN A 512 9.25 32.94 -23.33
CA GLN A 512 10.58 33.40 -23.73
C GLN A 512 10.58 34.24 -25.02
N ASP A 513 9.45 34.86 -25.37
CA ASP A 513 9.37 35.86 -26.45
C ASP A 513 8.35 36.96 -26.10
N SER A 514 8.69 37.86 -25.16
CA SER A 514 8.06 39.19 -25.07
C SER A 514 8.87 40.23 -24.25
N LEU A 515 10.21 40.13 -24.24
CA LEU A 515 11.09 41.16 -23.66
C LEU A 515 12.12 41.60 -24.71
N THR A 516 11.64 42.16 -25.81
CA THR A 516 12.46 43.01 -26.68
C THR A 516 11.64 44.18 -27.17
N SER A 517 12.23 45.37 -27.02
CA SER A 517 11.83 46.70 -27.54
C SER A 517 10.79 47.50 -26.76
N TYR A 518 11.25 48.15 -25.69
CA TYR A 518 10.87 49.56 -25.48
C TYR A 518 11.77 50.41 -26.38
N PRO A 519 11.23 51.32 -27.22
CA PRO A 519 12.04 52.34 -27.85
C PRO A 519 12.44 53.39 -26.80
N SER A 520 13.71 53.79 -26.84
CA SER A 520 14.23 54.93 -26.09
C SER A 520 13.54 56.22 -26.56
N PRO A 521 13.22 57.16 -25.67
CA PRO A 521 12.61 58.43 -26.07
C PRO A 521 13.65 59.33 -26.75
N ALA A 522 13.22 59.98 -27.84
CA ALA A 522 13.80 61.19 -28.41
C ALA A 522 12.67 62.22 -28.55
#